data_AF-A0A535FHE0-F1
#
_entry.id   AF-A0A535FHE0-F1
#
_cell.length_a   1.000
_cell.length_b   1.000
_cell.length_c   1.000
_cell.angle_alpha   90.00
_cell.angle_beta   90.00
_cell.angle_gamma   90.00
#
_symmetry.space_group_name_H-M   'P 1'
#
loop_
_entity.id
_entity.type
_entity.pdbx_description
1 polymer ?
#
loop_
_entity_poly.entity_id
_entity_poly.type
_entity_poly.pdbx_seq_one_letter_code
_entity_poly.pdbx_strand_id
1 'polypeptide(L)'
;MKHLAPDYVYTPAGLQGNTCIAISDDGIIDSIFDLETHAIAPTNVDALPGIALLPGFVNVHSHVFQRALRGHTHRPLSSKDTFWTWRNAMYAEAQRLTPETLYTLA
;
A
#
# COMPACT_ATOMS: atom_id res chain seq x y z
N MET A 1 14.85 8.09 -15.91
CA MET A 1 15.37 7.28 -14.79
C MET A 1 15.44 8.11 -13.52
N LYS A 2 14.77 7.65 -12.47
CA LYS A 2 14.65 8.31 -11.16
C LYS A 2 15.52 7.60 -10.13
N HIS A 3 16.20 8.34 -9.25
CA HIS A 3 16.98 7.76 -8.15
C HIS A 3 16.38 8.16 -6.80
N LEU A 4 16.23 7.21 -5.87
CA LEU A 4 15.83 7.44 -4.49
C LEU A 4 17.02 7.19 -3.56
N ALA A 5 17.38 8.18 -2.76
CA ALA A 5 18.46 8.09 -1.77
C ALA A 5 17.91 8.26 -0.33
N PRO A 6 17.35 7.18 0.26
CA PRO A 6 16.93 7.15 1.66
C PRO A 6 18.10 6.90 2.62
N ASP A 7 17.86 7.08 3.92
CA ASP A 7 18.83 6.68 4.94
C ASP A 7 19.02 5.16 4.98
N TYR A 8 17.94 4.42 4.72
CA TYR A 8 17.97 2.96 4.69
C TYR A 8 17.09 2.34 3.59
N VAL A 9 17.53 1.19 3.07
CA VAL A 9 16.76 0.30 2.21
C VAL A 9 16.74 -1.09 2.83
N TYR A 10 15.56 -1.69 2.98
CA TYR A 10 15.44 -3.08 3.41
C TYR A 10 15.44 -4.01 2.20
N THR A 11 16.42 -4.91 2.15
CA THR A 11 16.59 -5.92 1.09
C THR A 11 16.58 -7.33 1.70
N PRO A 12 16.62 -8.41 0.89
CA PRO A 12 16.79 -9.76 1.42
C PRO A 12 18.05 -9.96 2.29
N ALA A 13 19.05 -9.09 2.15
CA ALA A 13 20.25 -9.09 2.99
C ALA A 13 20.07 -8.34 4.33
N GLY A 14 18.90 -7.71 4.55
CA GLY A 14 18.60 -6.91 5.74
C GLY A 14 18.53 -5.41 5.44
N LEU A 15 18.57 -4.62 6.51
CA LEU A 15 18.55 -3.15 6.42
C LEU A 15 19.93 -2.63 6.06
N GLN A 16 20.03 -1.89 4.97
CA GLN A 16 21.28 -1.35 4.42
C GLN A 16 21.20 0.18 4.37
N GLY A 17 22.24 0.85 4.87
CA GLY A 17 22.41 2.29 4.71
C GLY A 17 23.30 2.63 3.51
N ASN A 18 23.39 3.92 3.18
CA ASN A 18 24.20 4.42 2.06
C ASN A 18 23.84 3.82 0.69
N THR A 19 22.58 3.40 0.53
CA THR A 19 22.08 2.72 -0.66
C THR A 19 21.16 3.63 -1.45
N CYS A 20 21.26 3.58 -2.77
CA CYS A 20 20.35 4.23 -3.70
C CYS A 20 19.55 3.20 -4.50
N ILE A 21 18.30 3.54 -4.84
CA ILE A 21 17.43 2.76 -5.73
C ILE A 21 17.25 3.50 -7.04
N ALA A 22 17.63 2.89 -8.17
CA ALA A 22 17.29 3.38 -9.50
C ALA A 22 15.98 2.79 -9.99
N ILE A 23 15.12 3.65 -10.52
CA ILE A 23 13.78 3.31 -11.02
C ILE A 23 13.70 3.74 -12.49
N SER A 24 13.34 2.79 -13.34
CA SER A 24 13.12 3.04 -14.76
C SER A 24 11.90 3.94 -14.98
N ASP A 25 11.76 4.48 -16.19
CA ASP A 25 10.60 5.33 -16.53
C ASP A 25 9.27 4.54 -16.55
N ASP A 26 9.34 3.20 -16.62
CA ASP A 26 8.20 2.28 -16.50
C ASP A 26 7.86 1.92 -15.03
N GLY A 27 8.57 2.49 -14.06
CA GLY A 27 8.32 2.26 -12.62
C GLY A 27 8.87 0.95 -12.07
N ILE A 28 9.80 0.31 -12.78
CA ILE A 28 10.47 -0.91 -12.32
C ILE A 28 11.77 -0.53 -11.58
N ILE A 29 12.06 -1.23 -10.49
CA ILE A 29 13.38 -1.14 -9.84
C ILE A 29 14.40 -1.74 -10.80
N ASP A 30 15.25 -0.88 -11.35
CA ASP A 30 16.31 -1.25 -12.27
C ASP A 30 17.53 -1.79 -11.50
N SER A 31 17.95 -1.07 -10.47
CA SER A 31 19.09 -1.45 -9.63
C SER A 31 19.02 -0.87 -8.23
N ILE A 32 19.72 -1.52 -7.30
CA ILE A 32 19.97 -1.08 -5.92
C ILE A 32 21.47 -1.14 -5.71
N PHE A 33 22.10 -0.01 -5.34
CA PHE A 33 23.55 0.07 -5.26
C PHE A 33 24.04 1.01 -4.16
N ASP A 34 25.30 0.83 -3.76
CA ASP A 34 25.98 1.62 -2.73
C ASP A 34 26.49 2.94 -3.33
N LEU A 35 26.17 4.06 -2.67
CA LEU A 35 26.55 5.42 -3.08
C LEU A 35 28.06 5.69 -2.98
N GLU A 36 28.82 4.97 -2.16
CA GLU A 36 30.28 5.08 -2.08
C GLU A 36 30.96 4.50 -3.32
N THR A 37 30.39 3.42 -3.86
CA THR A 37 30.99 2.68 -4.99
C THR A 37 30.46 3.12 -6.35
N HIS A 38 29.37 3.88 -6.38
CA HIS A 38 28.71 4.30 -7.61
C HIS A 38 28.28 5.77 -7.55
N ALA A 39 29.04 6.64 -8.22
CA ALA A 39 28.72 8.06 -8.31
C ALA A 39 27.50 8.30 -9.20
N ILE A 40 26.49 8.98 -8.66
CA ILE A 40 25.30 9.38 -9.41
C ILE A 40 25.38 10.87 -9.75
N ALA A 41 25.00 11.25 -10.97
CA ALA A 41 24.82 12.65 -11.31
C ALA A 41 23.68 13.25 -10.44
N PRO A 42 23.91 14.38 -9.74
CA PRO A 42 23.00 14.89 -8.72
C PRO A 42 21.65 15.38 -9.27
N THR A 43 21.52 15.57 -10.59
CA THR A 43 20.35 16.16 -11.21
C THR A 43 19.10 15.26 -11.24
N ASN A 44 19.19 13.99 -10.84
CA ASN A 44 18.06 13.04 -10.85
C ASN A 44 17.93 12.23 -9.54
N VAL A 45 18.34 12.80 -8.40
CA VAL A 45 18.30 12.13 -7.09
C VAL A 45 17.28 12.80 -6.16
N ASP A 46 16.29 12.03 -5.74
CA ASP A 46 15.40 12.38 -4.64
C ASP A 46 16.05 11.95 -3.32
N ALA A 47 16.61 12.91 -2.58
CA ALA A 47 17.11 12.67 -1.23
C ALA A 47 15.94 12.49 -0.25
N LEU A 48 15.95 11.41 0.53
CA LEU A 48 14.89 11.03 1.47
C LEU A 48 15.46 10.88 2.90
N PRO A 49 15.91 11.97 3.54
CA PRO A 49 16.51 11.92 4.87
C PRO A 49 15.49 11.47 5.92
N GLY A 50 15.94 10.66 6.89
CA GLY A 50 15.10 10.09 7.95
C GLY A 50 14.13 8.99 7.48
N ILE A 51 14.25 8.52 6.24
CA ILE A 51 13.36 7.52 5.65
C ILE A 51 14.08 6.18 5.52
N ALA A 52 13.36 5.11 5.87
CA ALA A 52 13.69 3.75 5.49
C ALA A 52 12.70 3.26 4.43
N LEU A 53 13.18 2.77 3.29
CA LEU A 53 12.36 2.15 2.26
C LEU A 53 12.24 0.64 2.49
N LEU A 54 11.01 0.13 2.44
CA LEU A 54 10.69 -1.28 2.57
C LEU A 54 9.87 -1.73 1.36
N PRO A 55 9.92 -3.02 0.99
CA PRO A 55 8.98 -3.58 0.02
C PRO A 55 7.54 -3.32 0.45
N GLY A 56 6.71 -2.86 -0.47
CA GLY A 56 5.29 -2.66 -0.21
C GLY A 56 4.60 -3.98 0.14
N PHE A 57 3.79 -3.96 1.20
CA PHE A 57 2.99 -5.13 1.57
C PHE A 57 1.90 -5.39 0.54
N VAL A 58 1.76 -6.65 0.12
CA VAL A 58 0.71 -7.06 -0.82
C VAL A 58 -0.55 -7.43 -0.04
N ASN A 59 -1.65 -6.73 -0.32
CA ASN A 59 -2.97 -7.16 0.15
C ASN A 59 -3.55 -8.18 -0.83
N VAL A 60 -3.57 -9.46 -0.42
CA VAL A 60 -4.01 -10.58 -1.27
C VAL A 60 -5.52 -10.84 -1.25
N HIS A 61 -6.29 -10.12 -0.45
CA HIS A 61 -7.73 -10.35 -0.33
C HIS A 61 -8.49 -9.08 0.05
N SER A 62 -9.42 -8.67 -0.79
CA SER A 62 -10.23 -7.46 -0.57
C SER A 62 -11.65 -7.60 -1.09
N HIS A 63 -12.59 -7.05 -0.34
CA HIS A 63 -13.95 -6.78 -0.76
C HIS A 63 -14.21 -5.29 -0.60
N VAL A 64 -13.91 -4.51 -1.63
CA VAL A 64 -13.84 -3.05 -1.55
C VAL A 64 -15.13 -2.40 -1.01
N PHE A 65 -16.29 -2.90 -1.45
CA PHE A 65 -17.59 -2.36 -1.04
C PHE A 65 -17.86 -2.50 0.46
N GLN A 66 -17.24 -3.48 1.14
CA GLN A 66 -17.42 -3.67 2.58
C GLN A 66 -16.78 -2.52 3.39
N ARG A 67 -16.00 -1.64 2.76
CA ARG A 67 -15.55 -0.39 3.39
C ARG A 67 -16.71 0.48 3.85
N ALA A 68 -17.85 0.47 3.16
CA ALA A 68 -19.08 1.15 3.57
C ALA A 68 -19.68 0.60 4.88
N LEU A 69 -19.35 -0.64 5.24
CA LEU A 69 -19.83 -1.28 6.47
C LEU A 69 -18.91 -1.02 7.68
N ARG A 70 -17.70 -0.50 7.45
CA ARG A 70 -16.67 -0.37 8.48
C ARG A 70 -17.20 0.47 9.64
N GLY A 71 -17.26 -0.12 10.84
CA GLY A 71 -17.78 0.54 12.03
C GLY A 71 -19.30 0.47 12.20
N HIS A 72 -20.07 0.39 11.12
CA HIS A 72 -21.55 0.45 11.16
C HIS A 72 -22.22 -0.83 11.68
N THR A 73 -21.55 -1.98 11.61
CA THR A 73 -22.08 -3.28 12.05
C THR A 73 -21.76 -3.64 13.50
N HIS A 74 -21.26 -2.69 14.30
CA HIS A 74 -20.95 -2.90 15.74
C HIS A 74 -22.13 -2.55 16.66
N ARG A 75 -23.28 -2.19 16.08
CA ARG A 75 -24.52 -1.98 16.81
C ARG A 75 -25.33 -3.27 16.77
N PRO A 76 -25.94 -3.70 17.89
CA PRO A 76 -26.76 -4.90 17.91
C PRO A 76 -27.88 -4.81 16.87
N LEU A 77 -27.86 -5.69 15.87
CA LEU A 77 -28.95 -5.87 14.91
C LEU A 77 -30.05 -6.78 15.48
N SER A 78 -29.72 -7.56 16.50
CA SER A 78 -30.61 -8.45 17.23
C SER A 78 -30.10 -8.70 18.66
N SER A 79 -30.86 -9.43 19.47
CA SER A 79 -30.40 -9.87 20.80
C SER A 79 -29.24 -10.88 20.76
N LYS A 80 -28.97 -11.49 19.58
CA LYS A 80 -27.89 -12.45 19.35
C LYS A 80 -27.30 -12.26 17.96
N ASP A 81 -26.36 -11.34 17.83
CA ASP A 81 -25.67 -11.14 16.56
C ASP A 81 -24.65 -12.24 16.26
N THR A 82 -24.57 -12.60 14.99
CA THR A 82 -23.68 -13.62 14.45
C THR A 82 -23.12 -13.14 13.12
N PHE A 83 -22.17 -13.89 12.56
CA PHE A 83 -21.73 -13.67 11.17
C PHE A 83 -22.91 -13.59 10.19
N TRP A 84 -23.97 -14.39 10.41
CA TRP A 84 -25.13 -14.42 9.52
C TRP A 84 -25.99 -13.15 9.61
N THR A 85 -26.10 -12.53 10.80
CA THR A 85 -26.81 -11.24 10.93
C THR A 85 -25.99 -10.11 10.29
N TRP A 86 -24.66 -10.15 10.42
CA TRP A 86 -23.76 -9.26 9.66
C TRP A 86 -23.92 -9.45 8.14
N ARG A 87 -24.01 -10.69 7.66
CA ARG A 87 -24.15 -10.99 6.22
C ARG A 87 -25.41 -10.38 5.62
N ASN A 88 -26.50 -10.29 6.39
CA ASN A 88 -27.72 -9.62 5.94
C ASN A 88 -27.50 -8.11 5.72
N ALA A 89 -26.79 -7.43 6.64
CA ALA A 89 -26.43 -6.03 6.46
C ALA A 89 -25.48 -5.84 5.27
N MET A 90 -24.53 -6.76 5.09
CA MET A 90 -23.63 -6.76 3.93
C MET A 90 -24.39 -6.91 2.61
N TYR A 91 -25.38 -7.81 2.53
CA TYR A 91 -26.23 -7.93 1.34
C TYR A 91 -27.09 -6.69 1.10
N ALA A 92 -27.63 -6.09 2.16
CA ALA A 92 -28.39 -4.84 2.02
C ALA A 92 -27.53 -3.71 1.47
N GLU A 93 -26.26 -3.62 1.86
CA GLU A 93 -25.31 -2.67 1.28
C GLU A 93 -25.01 -2.97 -0.18
N ALA A 94 -24.66 -4.22 -0.49
CA ALA A 94 -24.32 -4.64 -1.85
C ALA A 94 -25.43 -4.34 -2.87
N GLN A 95 -26.70 -4.48 -2.47
CA GLN A 95 -27.87 -4.20 -3.33
C GLN A 95 -28.13 -2.72 -3.59
N ARG A 96 -27.50 -1.80 -2.84
CA ARG A 96 -27.69 -0.34 -3.01
C ARG A 96 -26.61 0.30 -3.88
N LEU A 97 -25.54 -0.43 -4.19
CA LEU A 97 -24.41 0.13 -4.92
C LEU A 97 -24.68 0.15 -6.42
N THR A 98 -24.27 1.25 -7.05
CA THR A 98 -24.15 1.38 -8.50
C THR A 98 -22.66 1.29 -8.87
N PRO A 99 -22.31 1.10 -10.15
CA PRO A 99 -20.91 1.13 -10.57
C PRO A 99 -20.16 2.40 -10.12
N GLU A 100 -20.83 3.56 -10.15
CA GLU A 100 -20.25 4.85 -9.78
C GLU A 100 -20.01 4.96 -8.26
N THR A 101 -20.96 4.50 -7.44
CA THR A 101 -20.78 4.52 -5.98
C THR A 101 -19.78 3.48 -5.52
N LEU A 102 -19.72 2.32 -6.20
CA LEU A 102 -18.67 1.32 -5.97
C LEU A 102 -17.28 1.87 -6.31
N TYR A 103 -17.14 2.58 -7.43
CA TYR A 103 -15.87 3.22 -7.82
C TYR A 103 -15.43 4.26 -6.78
N THR A 104 -16.37 5.05 -6.25
CA THR A 104 -16.09 6.06 -5.22
C THR A 104 -15.61 5.45 -3.90
N LEU A 105 -16.01 4.21 -3.59
CA LEU A 105 -15.58 3.50 -2.39
C LEU A 105 -14.19 2.86 -2.49
N ALA A 106 -13.67 2.68 -3.72
CA ALA A 106 -12.38 2.05 -3.97
C ALA A 106 -11.20 2.96 -3.60
#